data_AF-A0A957N9M4-F1
#
_entry.id   AF-A0A957N9M4-F1
#
_cell.length_a   1.000
_cell.length_b   1.000
_cell.length_c   1.000
_cell.angle_alpha   90.00
_cell.angle_beta   90.00
_cell.angle_gamma   90.00
#
_symmetry.space_group_name_H-M   'P 1'
#
loop_
_entity.id
_entity.type
_entity.pdbx_description
1 polymer ?
#
loop_
_entity_poly.entity_id
_entity_poly.type
_entity_poly.pdbx_seq_one_letter_code
_entity_poly.pdbx_strand_id
1 'polypeptide(L)'
;MKLGCVLPGESPNIFGDALRRLSSGATYLYQDGARFWYSTQPTVTKLAEDRAEQLKRNVDAVTQELDKRLRADLRRTGDFTRVHPLPQSGQDVPDDLDARLVVLGTDHPYSKQPGNPAELAAKTILETRGNTPRLFRNTLVFLAVDHARLQDLEEAVR
;
A
#
# COMPACT_ATOMS: atom_id res chain seq x y z
N MET A 1 7.43 -28.90 -28.20
CA MET A 1 6.89 -30.26 -27.96
C MET A 1 5.77 -30.48 -28.96
N LYS A 2 5.87 -31.44 -29.88
CA LYS A 2 4.86 -31.65 -30.95
C LYS A 2 3.83 -32.67 -30.45
N LEU A 3 2.65 -32.19 -30.06
CA LEU A 3 1.53 -33.04 -29.66
C LEU A 3 1.01 -33.80 -30.89
N GLY A 4 1.00 -35.13 -30.80
CA GLY A 4 0.49 -36.03 -31.83
C GLY A 4 -1.04 -36.12 -31.78
N CYS A 5 -1.72 -35.08 -32.26
CA CYS A 5 -3.01 -35.13 -32.96
C CYS A 5 -3.42 -33.68 -33.23
N VAL A 6 -3.02 -33.15 -34.40
CA VAL A 6 -3.55 -31.88 -34.91
C VAL A 6 -4.42 -32.26 -36.10
N LEU A 7 -5.68 -31.81 -36.13
CA LEU A 7 -6.54 -32.09 -37.27
C LEU A 7 -5.99 -31.36 -38.51
N PRO A 8 -6.07 -31.94 -39.71
CA PRO A 8 -5.64 -31.26 -40.94
C PRO A 8 -6.33 -29.90 -41.06
N GLY A 9 -5.56 -28.81 -41.04
CA GLY A 9 -6.05 -27.42 -41.11
C GLY A 9 -5.91 -26.60 -39.82
N GLU A 10 -5.58 -27.21 -38.68
CA GLU A 10 -5.35 -26.49 -37.43
C GLU A 10 -3.89 -26.07 -37.25
N SER A 11 -3.65 -24.88 -36.68
CA SER A 11 -2.30 -24.39 -36.41
C SER A 11 -1.77 -24.93 -35.07
N PRO A 12 -0.69 -25.74 -35.06
CA PRO A 12 -0.12 -26.29 -33.83
C PRO A 12 0.29 -25.25 -32.79
N ASN A 13 0.57 -24.01 -33.24
CA ASN A 13 0.97 -22.90 -32.36
C ASN A 13 -0.15 -22.46 -31.42
N ILE A 14 -1.41 -22.63 -31.82
CA ILE A 14 -2.58 -22.26 -31.01
C ILE A 14 -2.64 -23.10 -29.74
N PHE A 15 -2.33 -24.39 -29.82
CA PHE A 15 -2.31 -25.27 -28.65
C PHE A 15 -1.21 -24.90 -27.66
N GLY A 16 -0.05 -24.47 -28.16
CA GLY A 16 1.03 -23.97 -27.30
C GLY A 16 0.65 -22.69 -26.56
N ASP A 17 0.00 -21.75 -27.24
CA ASP A 17 -0.49 -20.51 -26.61
C ASP A 17 -1.63 -20.79 -25.63
N ALA A 18 -2.57 -21.66 -26.00
CA ALA A 18 -3.67 -22.09 -25.13
C ALA A 18 -3.16 -22.79 -23.87
N LEU A 19 -2.20 -23.73 -23.99
CA LEU A 19 -1.59 -24.40 -22.83
C LEU A 19 -0.84 -23.41 -21.93
N ARG A 20 -0.15 -22.42 -22.51
CA ARG A 20 0.53 -21.37 -21.75
C ARG A 20 -0.48 -20.53 -20.95
N ARG A 21 -1.57 -20.09 -21.59
CA ARG A 21 -2.64 -19.32 -20.93
C ARG A 21 -3.35 -20.13 -19.85
N LEU A 22 -3.62 -21.41 -20.11
CA LEU A 22 -4.23 -22.31 -19.14
C LEU A 22 -3.29 -22.57 -17.97
N SER A 23 -2.00 -22.75 -18.21
CA SER A 23 -1.03 -22.95 -17.12
C SER A 23 -0.87 -21.71 -16.24
N SER A 24 -1.10 -20.51 -16.77
CA SER A 24 -1.11 -19.29 -15.96
C SER A 24 -2.44 -19.03 -15.25
N GLY A 25 -3.56 -19.46 -15.81
CA GLY A 25 -4.90 -19.03 -15.37
C GLY A 25 -5.82 -20.12 -14.80
N ALA A 26 -5.49 -21.40 -14.96
CA ALA A 26 -6.35 -22.49 -14.52
C ALA A 26 -6.04 -22.90 -13.06
N THR A 27 -7.09 -22.92 -12.24
CA THR A 27 -7.02 -23.22 -10.80
C THR A 27 -6.39 -24.56 -10.45
N TYR A 28 -6.59 -25.57 -11.30
CA TYR A 28 -6.29 -26.98 -11.00
C TYR A 28 -5.26 -27.61 -11.96
N LEU A 29 -4.71 -26.83 -12.89
CA LEU A 29 -3.76 -27.32 -13.89
C LEU A 29 -2.33 -27.10 -13.41
N TYR A 30 -1.57 -28.17 -13.25
CA TYR A 30 -0.17 -28.13 -12.87
C TYR A 30 0.72 -28.24 -14.11
N GLN A 31 1.86 -27.55 -14.08
CA GLN A 31 2.92 -27.66 -15.09
C GLN A 31 4.23 -28.03 -14.40
N ASP A 32 4.87 -29.10 -14.88
CA ASP A 32 6.26 -29.44 -14.54
C ASP A 32 7.04 -29.70 -15.83
N GLY A 33 7.83 -28.70 -16.24
CA GLY A 33 8.52 -28.67 -17.53
C GLY A 33 7.54 -28.82 -18.70
N ALA A 34 7.54 -30.03 -19.28
CA ALA A 34 6.70 -30.40 -20.42
C ALA A 34 5.46 -31.23 -20.03
N ARG A 35 5.24 -31.51 -18.74
CA ARG A 35 4.11 -32.32 -18.27
C ARG A 35 3.01 -31.41 -17.72
N PHE A 36 1.76 -31.76 -18.05
CA PHE A 36 0.56 -31.07 -17.60
C PHE A 36 -0.44 -32.09 -17.05
N TRP A 37 -1.01 -31.81 -15.89
CA TRP A 37 -2.07 -32.66 -15.31
C TRP A 37 -3.03 -31.83 -14.47
N TYR A 38 -4.27 -32.30 -14.36
CA TYR A 38 -5.24 -31.75 -13.42
C TYR A 38 -5.13 -32.46 -12.08
N SER A 39 -5.23 -31.71 -10.99
CA SER A 39 -5.34 -32.23 -9.63
C SER A 39 -6.54 -31.62 -8.93
N THR A 40 -7.04 -32.26 -7.87
CA THR A 40 -8.16 -31.75 -7.07
C THR A 40 -7.75 -30.61 -6.13
N GLN A 41 -6.45 -30.37 -5.97
CA GLN A 41 -5.92 -29.30 -5.15
C GLN A 41 -5.59 -28.07 -6.00
N PRO A 42 -5.97 -26.85 -5.58
CA PRO A 42 -5.61 -25.64 -6.30
C PRO A 42 -4.10 -25.44 -6.34
N THR A 43 -3.58 -24.88 -7.43
CA THR A 43 -2.14 -24.63 -7.58
C THR A 43 -1.63 -23.60 -6.56
N VAL A 44 -0.34 -23.65 -6.25
CA VAL A 44 0.31 -22.67 -5.34
C VAL A 44 0.17 -21.25 -5.89
N THR A 45 0.28 -21.08 -7.20
CA THR A 45 0.06 -19.80 -7.88
C THR A 45 -1.35 -19.28 -7.61
N LYS A 46 -2.38 -20.15 -7.73
CA LYS A 46 -3.76 -19.73 -7.49
C LYS A 46 -4.04 -19.43 -6.01
N LEU A 47 -3.47 -20.22 -5.10
CA LEU A 47 -3.57 -19.96 -3.67
C LEU A 47 -2.89 -18.62 -3.28
N ALA A 48 -1.79 -18.27 -3.94
CA ALA A 48 -1.13 -16.99 -3.75
C ALA A 48 -1.97 -15.83 -4.32
N GLU A 49 -2.54 -15.98 -5.52
CA GLU A 49 -3.46 -15.00 -6.11
C GLU A 49 -4.71 -14.78 -5.23
N ASP A 50 -5.33 -15.85 -4.76
CA ASP A 50 -6.55 -15.77 -3.93
C ASP A 50 -6.24 -15.11 -2.58
N ARG A 51 -5.07 -15.38 -1.98
CA ARG A 51 -4.60 -14.67 -0.77
C ARG A 51 -4.32 -13.19 -1.05
N ALA A 52 -3.69 -12.87 -2.18
CA ALA A 52 -3.46 -11.49 -2.58
C ALA A 52 -4.79 -10.76 -2.82
N GLU A 53 -5.81 -11.44 -3.37
CA GLU A 53 -7.14 -10.88 -3.57
C GLU A 53 -7.90 -10.69 -2.23
N GLN A 54 -7.73 -11.59 -1.27
CA GLN A 54 -8.26 -11.40 0.09
C GLN A 54 -7.62 -10.21 0.80
N LEU A 55 -6.30 -9.99 0.64
CA LEU A 55 -5.61 -8.83 1.19
C LEU A 55 -6.04 -7.51 0.50
N LYS A 56 -6.35 -7.54 -0.79
CA LYS A 56 -6.97 -6.40 -1.49
C LYS A 56 -8.35 -6.05 -0.91
N ARG A 57 -9.09 -7.01 -0.37
CA ARG A 57 -10.40 -6.79 0.28
C ARG A 57 -10.29 -6.23 1.71
N ASN A 58 -9.12 -6.35 2.35
CA ASN A 58 -8.86 -5.89 3.72
C ASN A 58 -7.92 -4.67 3.75
N VAL A 59 -8.26 -3.61 3.02
CA VAL A 59 -7.49 -2.35 3.01
C VAL A 59 -7.26 -1.82 4.43
N ASP A 60 -8.27 -1.92 5.30
CA ASP A 60 -8.18 -1.49 6.70
C ASP A 60 -7.08 -2.21 7.50
N ALA A 61 -6.87 -3.50 7.24
CA ALA A 61 -5.83 -4.27 7.92
C ALA A 61 -4.42 -3.83 7.50
N VAL A 62 -4.25 -3.49 6.21
CA VAL A 62 -2.99 -2.96 5.67
C VAL A 62 -2.69 -1.60 6.29
N THR A 63 -3.69 -0.71 6.34
CA THR A 63 -3.55 0.62 6.97
C THR A 63 -3.19 0.50 8.46
N GLN A 64 -3.86 -0.38 9.21
CA GLN A 64 -3.56 -0.59 10.63
C GLN A 64 -2.13 -1.11 10.87
N GLU A 65 -1.65 -2.04 10.04
CA GLU A 65 -0.29 -2.55 10.16
C GLU A 65 0.74 -1.49 9.77
N LEU A 66 0.45 -0.67 8.75
CA LEU A 66 1.29 0.45 8.35
C LEU A 66 1.39 1.49 9.48
N ASP A 67 0.26 1.88 10.07
CA ASP A 67 0.21 2.80 11.21
C ASP A 67 1.02 2.28 12.40
N LYS A 68 0.90 0.98 12.69
CA LYS A 68 1.65 0.33 13.77
C LYS A 68 3.15 0.36 13.53
N ARG A 69 3.61 0.04 12.31
CA ARG A 69 5.04 0.07 11.94
C ARG A 69 5.58 1.50 11.98
N LEU A 70 4.82 2.45 11.42
CA LEU A 70 5.18 3.87 11.42
C LEU A 70 5.30 4.42 12.85
N ARG A 71 4.32 4.15 13.71
CA ARG A 71 4.38 4.53 15.13
C ARG A 71 5.57 3.90 15.86
N ALA A 72 5.97 2.69 15.51
CA ALA A 72 7.13 2.04 16.12
C ALA A 72 8.44 2.70 15.69
N ASP A 73 8.59 3.04 14.42
CA ASP A 73 9.79 3.71 13.88
C ASP A 73 9.94 5.14 14.43
N LEU A 74 8.83 5.89 14.48
CA LEU A 74 8.76 7.26 14.98
C LEU A 74 8.96 7.41 16.50
N ARG A 75 9.16 6.31 17.24
CA ARG A 75 9.65 6.37 18.63
C ARG A 75 11.06 6.95 18.71
N ARG A 76 11.82 6.85 17.61
CA ARG A 76 13.13 7.49 17.49
C ARG A 76 12.93 8.92 17.05
N THR A 77 12.97 9.85 18.00
CA THR A 77 12.63 11.26 17.76
C THR A 77 13.71 12.04 17.00
N GLY A 78 14.94 11.52 16.94
CA GLY A 78 16.08 12.22 16.33
C GLY A 78 16.33 13.55 17.04
N ASP A 79 16.53 14.61 16.25
CA ASP A 79 16.81 15.97 16.74
C ASP A 79 15.55 16.74 17.17
N PHE A 80 14.34 16.20 16.95
CA PHE A 80 13.11 16.84 17.38
C PHE A 80 12.82 16.55 18.85
N THR A 81 12.44 17.57 19.61
CA THR A 81 12.03 17.44 21.01
C THR A 81 10.83 16.50 21.16
N ARG A 82 9.93 16.48 20.17
CA ARG A 82 8.79 15.57 20.12
C ARG A 82 8.35 15.28 18.69
N VAL A 83 7.98 14.02 18.45
CA VAL A 83 7.31 13.57 17.23
C VAL A 83 5.86 13.23 17.57
N HIS A 84 4.93 13.70 16.75
CA HIS A 84 3.50 13.43 16.84
C HIS A 84 3.10 12.51 15.69
N PRO A 85 3.09 11.19 15.90
CA PRO A 85 2.75 10.24 14.87
C PRO A 85 1.23 10.18 14.68
N LEU A 86 0.78 10.49 13.47
CA LEU A 86 -0.60 10.29 13.02
C LEU A 86 -1.63 10.97 13.94
N PRO A 87 -1.54 12.30 14.16
CA PRO A 87 -2.55 13.01 14.92
C PRO A 87 -3.88 13.01 14.17
N GLN A 88 -4.99 12.88 14.89
CA GLN A 88 -6.32 12.96 14.30
C GLN A 88 -6.77 14.41 14.15
N SER A 89 -6.26 15.30 15.01
CA SER A 89 -6.60 16.72 14.96
C SER A 89 -5.49 17.60 15.55
N GLY A 90 -5.66 18.92 15.41
CA GLY A 90 -4.80 19.90 16.08
C GLY A 90 -4.81 19.79 17.62
N GLN A 91 -5.77 19.10 18.25
CA GLN A 91 -5.76 18.88 19.71
C GLN A 91 -4.63 17.97 20.16
N ASP A 92 -4.20 17.04 19.30
CA ASP A 92 -3.19 16.05 19.61
C ASP A 92 -1.77 16.64 19.60
N VAL A 93 -1.61 17.84 19.06
CA VAL A 93 -0.33 18.53 18.93
C VAL A 93 -0.35 19.77 19.84
N PRO A 94 0.36 19.78 20.97
CA PRO A 94 0.43 20.96 21.83
C PRO A 94 1.18 22.13 21.16
N ASP A 95 0.86 23.35 21.56
CA ASP A 95 1.40 24.60 21.02
C ASP A 95 2.44 25.17 22.00
N ASP A 96 3.67 24.70 21.85
CA ASP A 96 4.82 25.02 22.69
C ASP A 96 5.92 25.70 21.87
N LEU A 97 6.98 26.18 22.53
CA LEU A 97 8.09 26.90 21.88
C LEU A 97 9.08 25.97 21.14
N ASP A 98 9.11 24.68 21.48
CA ASP A 98 10.07 23.73 20.90
C ASP A 98 9.63 23.23 19.53
N ALA A 99 10.60 23.01 18.63
CA ALA A 99 10.37 22.42 17.31
C ALA A 99 9.87 20.98 17.40
N ARG A 100 8.84 20.65 16.59
CA ARG A 100 8.12 19.38 16.62
C ARG A 100 7.87 18.85 15.22
N LEU A 101 7.99 17.54 15.09
CA LEU A 101 7.64 16.84 13.87
C LEU A 101 6.21 16.29 13.98
N VAL A 102 5.36 16.63 13.03
CA VAL A 102 4.01 16.09 12.86
C VAL A 102 4.03 15.17 11.64
N VAL A 103 3.75 13.88 11.84
CA VAL A 103 3.69 12.91 10.73
C VAL A 103 2.23 12.62 10.43
N LEU A 104 1.77 13.05 9.25
CA LEU A 104 0.41 12.82 8.78
C LEU A 104 0.20 11.36 8.36
N GLY A 105 -1.05 10.91 8.42
CA GLY A 105 -1.43 9.58 7.97
C GLY A 105 -1.43 9.39 6.47
N THR A 106 -1.52 8.13 6.07
CA THR A 106 -1.57 7.73 4.66
C THR A 106 -2.86 8.15 3.96
N ASP A 107 -3.88 8.53 4.73
CA ASP A 107 -5.11 9.19 4.30
C ASP A 107 -4.91 10.65 3.87
N HIS A 108 -3.75 11.25 4.20
CA HIS A 108 -3.37 12.60 3.82
C HIS A 108 -2.12 12.62 2.93
N PRO A 109 -2.18 12.05 1.71
CA PRO A 109 -1.04 12.05 0.80
C PRO A 109 -0.77 13.46 0.24
N TYR A 110 0.50 13.77 0.07
CA TYR A 110 0.98 14.98 -0.58
C TYR A 110 1.09 14.78 -2.09
N SER A 111 0.69 15.80 -2.85
CA SER A 111 0.95 15.90 -4.28
C SER A 111 1.36 17.33 -4.63
N LYS A 112 1.96 17.55 -5.80
CA LYS A 112 2.37 18.90 -6.24
C LYS A 112 1.19 19.81 -6.58
N GLN A 113 -0.04 19.28 -6.62
CA GLN A 113 -1.22 20.06 -6.91
C GLN A 113 -1.64 20.84 -5.66
N PRO A 114 -2.03 22.12 -5.81
CA PRO A 114 -2.44 22.93 -4.68
C PRO A 114 -3.73 22.38 -4.06
N GLY A 115 -3.84 22.47 -2.73
CA GLY A 115 -5.02 21.99 -2.01
C GLY A 115 -5.09 20.46 -1.89
N ASN A 116 -3.93 19.80 -1.94
CA ASN A 116 -3.85 18.36 -1.67
C ASN A 116 -4.23 18.04 -0.20
N PRO A 117 -4.60 16.78 0.09
CA PRO A 117 -5.02 16.36 1.44
C PRO A 117 -4.00 16.69 2.54
N ALA A 118 -2.70 16.53 2.27
CA ALA A 118 -1.65 16.85 3.22
C ALA A 118 -1.61 18.35 3.57
N GLU A 119 -1.70 19.23 2.56
CA GLU A 119 -1.74 20.69 2.76
C GLU A 119 -2.95 21.12 3.57
N LEU A 120 -4.13 20.55 3.28
CA LEU A 120 -5.37 20.85 4.01
C LEU A 120 -5.24 20.45 5.48
N ALA A 121 -4.82 19.22 5.76
CA ALA A 121 -4.63 18.71 7.12
C ALA A 121 -3.55 19.50 7.88
N ALA A 122 -2.40 19.75 7.24
CA ALA A 122 -1.32 20.54 7.81
C ALA A 122 -1.78 21.96 8.14
N LYS A 123 -2.55 22.61 7.26
CA LYS A 123 -3.08 23.95 7.49
C LYS A 123 -4.02 23.99 8.69
N THR A 124 -4.94 23.02 8.80
CA THR A 124 -5.84 22.91 9.96
C THR A 124 -5.05 22.76 11.26
N ILE A 125 -4.06 21.86 11.29
CA ILE A 125 -3.21 21.67 12.47
C ILE A 125 -2.36 22.91 12.75
N LEU A 126 -1.84 23.59 11.73
CA LEU A 126 -1.00 24.79 11.86
C LEU A 126 -1.78 25.99 12.41
N GLU A 127 -3.04 26.14 12.04
CA GLU A 127 -3.87 27.29 12.43
C GLU A 127 -4.43 27.15 13.84
N THR A 128 -4.87 25.95 14.25
CA THR A 128 -5.52 25.74 15.54
C THR A 128 -4.98 24.55 16.35
N ARG A 129 -5.03 24.70 17.68
CA ARG A 129 -4.91 23.61 18.64
C ARG A 129 -6.32 23.33 19.17
N GLY A 130 -7.03 22.43 18.49
CA GLY A 130 -8.48 22.29 18.69
C GLY A 130 -9.23 23.55 18.30
N ASN A 131 -9.89 24.17 19.28
CA ASN A 131 -10.74 25.35 19.07
C ASN A 131 -10.01 26.68 19.30
N THR A 132 -8.73 26.66 19.66
CA THR A 132 -7.94 27.86 19.93
C THR A 132 -6.91 28.09 18.82
N PRO A 133 -6.76 29.32 18.29
CA PRO A 133 -5.68 29.63 17.35
C PRO A 133 -4.30 29.36 17.96
N ARG A 134 -3.36 28.86 17.15
CA ARG A 134 -1.97 28.65 17.57
C ARG A 134 -1.17 29.94 17.54
N LEU A 135 -0.28 30.07 18.54
CA LEU A 135 0.68 31.16 18.66
C LEU A 135 2.01 30.80 18.00
N PHE A 136 2.51 29.58 18.19
CA PHE A 136 3.86 29.18 17.79
C PHE A 136 3.87 28.33 16.51
N ARG A 137 3.22 28.84 15.45
CA ARG A 137 3.02 28.11 14.18
C ARG A 137 4.33 27.67 13.51
N ASN A 138 5.38 28.47 13.67
CA ASN A 138 6.72 28.25 13.11
C ASN A 138 7.51 27.14 13.83
N THR A 139 6.95 26.47 14.84
CA THR A 139 7.58 25.36 15.55
C THR A 139 7.20 23.99 14.97
N LEU A 140 6.24 23.93 14.04
CA LEU A 140 5.75 22.68 13.47
C LEU A 140 6.41 22.38 12.11
N VAL A 141 6.93 21.17 11.98
CA VAL A 141 7.38 20.59 10.72
C VAL A 141 6.46 19.42 10.38
N PHE A 142 6.00 19.34 9.14
CA PHE A 142 5.08 18.30 8.69
C PHE A 142 5.79 17.30 7.77
N LEU A 143 5.49 16.02 7.97
CA LEU A 143 5.86 14.93 7.08
C LEU A 143 4.59 14.27 6.58
N ALA A 144 4.49 14.10 5.26
CA ALA A 144 3.37 13.44 4.60
C ALA A 144 3.90 12.44 3.57
N VAL A 145 3.12 11.39 3.31
CA VAL A 145 3.44 10.42 2.28
C VAL A 145 3.29 11.04 0.89
N ASP A 146 4.22 10.73 -0.01
CA ASP A 146 4.10 11.14 -1.42
C ASP A 146 3.02 10.30 -2.11
N HIS A 147 2.01 10.95 -2.69
CA HIS A 147 0.91 10.31 -3.39
C HIS A 147 1.41 9.33 -4.48
N ALA A 148 2.48 9.67 -5.19
CA ALA A 148 3.01 8.82 -6.26
C ALA A 148 3.64 7.52 -5.74
N ARG A 149 4.07 7.47 -4.47
CA ARG A 149 4.73 6.32 -3.85
C ARG A 149 3.86 5.60 -2.83
N LEU A 150 2.62 6.05 -2.65
CA LEU A 150 1.70 5.44 -1.70
C LEU A 150 1.37 3.99 -2.09
N GLN A 151 1.17 3.73 -3.38
CA GLN A 151 0.91 2.39 -3.87
C GLN A 151 2.08 1.43 -3.59
N ASP A 152 3.32 1.85 -3.84
CA ASP A 152 4.52 1.05 -3.56
C ASP A 152 4.63 0.73 -2.06
N LEU A 153 4.26 1.69 -1.21
CA LEU A 153 4.26 1.51 0.25
C LEU A 153 3.18 0.50 0.69
N GLU A 154 1.96 0.58 0.14
CA GLU A 154 0.90 -0.39 0.42
C GLU A 154 1.28 -1.79 -0.06
N GLU A 155 1.87 -1.91 -1.24
CA GLU A 155 2.36 -3.18 -1.80
C GLU A 155 3.48 -3.79 -0.96
N ALA A 156 4.38 -2.98 -0.39
CA ALA A 156 5.44 -3.47 0.48
C ALA A 156 4.95 -3.97 1.87
N VAL A 157 3.75 -3.59 2.29
CA VAL A 157 3.15 -4.00 3.56
C VAL A 157 2.28 -5.27 3.42
N ARG A 158 1.73 -5.52 2.23
CA ARG A 158 0.94 -6.73 1.90
C ARG A 158 1.79 -7.99 1.84
#